data_AF-A0A5B9QUI5-F1
#
_entry.id   AF-A0A5B9QUI5-F1
#
_cell.length_a   1.000
_cell.length_b   1.000
_cell.length_c   1.000
_cell.angle_alpha   90.00
_cell.angle_beta   90.00
_cell.angle_gamma   90.00
#
_symmetry.space_group_name_H-M   'P 1'
#
loop_
_entity.id
_entity.type
_entity.pdbx_description
1 polymer ?
#
loop_
_entity_poly.entity_id
_entity_poly.type
_entity_poly.pdbx_seq_one_letter_code
_entity_poly.pdbx_strand_id
1 'polypeptide(L)'
;MATKAYTYTDDDLSTWERIKKAFANDWEQTKADFGSDTARDMDQDVDDTLKQMAGSDDAFENREQAFRFGYTAQRRYGTEHPKWNDDVDARLRNEYDGDYEADRDYIRHAYGYQSKS
;
A
#
# COMPACT_ATOMS: atom_id res chain seq x y z
N MET A 1 15.28 20.44 -2.75
CA MET A 1 14.70 19.83 -1.54
C MET A 1 15.13 18.38 -1.56
N ALA A 2 15.91 17.91 -0.59
CA ALA A 2 16.35 16.52 -0.57
C ALA A 2 15.15 15.64 -0.21
N THR A 3 14.56 14.96 -1.18
CA THR A 3 13.60 13.87 -0.94
C THR A 3 14.34 12.83 -0.10
N LYS A 4 13.90 12.65 1.14
CA LYS A 4 14.50 11.68 2.04
C LYS A 4 14.05 10.32 1.54
N ALA A 5 14.88 9.66 0.74
CA ALA A 5 14.54 8.37 0.14
C ALA A 5 14.04 7.42 1.23
N TYR A 6 12.79 6.98 1.12
CA TYR A 6 12.22 5.99 2.03
C TYR A 6 12.95 4.66 1.79
N THR A 7 13.78 4.26 2.75
CA THR A 7 14.55 3.01 2.67
C THR A 7 13.83 1.90 3.42
N TYR A 8 13.59 0.77 2.74
CA TYR A 8 13.05 -0.45 3.34
C TYR A 8 14.18 -1.26 4.00
N THR A 9 13.94 -1.80 5.20
CA THR A 9 14.83 -2.77 5.82
C THR A 9 14.53 -4.20 5.32
N ASP A 10 15.44 -5.15 5.55
CA ASP A 10 15.21 -6.56 5.20
C ASP A 10 14.00 -7.17 5.96
N ASP A 11 13.78 -6.72 7.20
CA ASP A 11 12.61 -7.09 8.00
C ASP A 11 11.31 -6.52 7.40
N ASP A 12 11.36 -5.28 6.86
CA ASP A 12 10.22 -4.68 6.18
C ASP A 12 9.87 -5.42 4.90
N LEU A 13 10.88 -5.82 4.12
CA LEU A 13 10.68 -6.57 2.88
C LEU A 13 10.15 -7.99 3.17
N SER A 14 10.74 -8.71 4.11
CA SER A 14 10.30 -10.06 4.46
C SER A 14 8.90 -10.08 5.10
N THR A 15 8.56 -9.07 5.89
CA THR A 15 7.21 -8.90 6.42
C THR A 15 6.24 -8.51 5.31
N TRP A 16 6.65 -7.60 4.42
CA TRP A 16 5.86 -7.22 3.25
C TRP A 16 5.52 -8.44 2.39
N GLU A 17 6.45 -9.33 2.06
CA GLU A 17 6.16 -10.51 1.25
C GLU A 17 5.05 -11.40 1.85
N ARG A 18 5.02 -11.52 3.19
CA ARG A 18 3.96 -12.28 3.89
C ARG A 18 2.61 -11.57 3.83
N ILE A 19 2.63 -10.26 4.00
CA ILE A 19 1.46 -9.41 4.08
C ILE A 19 0.90 -9.09 2.68
N LYS A 20 1.75 -8.98 1.66
CA LYS A 20 1.40 -8.80 0.25
C LYS A 20 0.38 -9.82 -0.21
N LYS A 21 0.57 -11.09 0.15
CA LYS A 21 -0.38 -12.15 -0.15
C LYS A 21 -1.73 -11.97 0.57
N ALA A 22 -1.71 -11.49 1.81
CA ALA A 22 -2.95 -11.20 2.55
C ALA A 22 -3.71 -10.02 1.93
N PHE A 23 -3.02 -8.93 1.60
CA PHE A 23 -3.59 -7.79 0.89
C PHE A 23 -4.14 -8.15 -0.48
N ALA A 24 -3.41 -8.97 -1.23
CA ALA A 24 -3.82 -9.37 -2.56
C ALA A 24 -5.01 -10.34 -2.52
N ASN A 25 -5.14 -11.18 -1.49
CA ASN A 25 -6.34 -11.98 -1.26
C ASN A 25 -7.53 -11.12 -0.79
N ASP A 26 -7.28 -10.10 0.05
CA ASP A 26 -8.30 -9.17 0.55
C ASP A 26 -8.68 -8.09 -0.49
N TRP A 27 -8.00 -8.09 -1.64
CA TRP A 27 -8.09 -7.03 -2.64
C TRP A 27 -9.49 -6.84 -3.20
N GLU A 28 -10.21 -7.93 -3.47
CA GLU A 28 -11.61 -7.85 -3.92
C GLU A 28 -12.50 -7.14 -2.90
N GLN A 29 -12.22 -7.32 -1.61
CA GLN A 29 -12.95 -6.66 -0.53
C GLN A 29 -12.53 -5.19 -0.38
N THR A 30 -11.22 -4.94 -0.36
CA THR A 30 -10.64 -3.58 -0.30
C THR A 30 -11.18 -2.71 -1.44
N LYS A 31 -11.37 -3.26 -2.64
CA LYS A 31 -11.97 -2.58 -3.79
C LYS A 31 -13.41 -2.13 -3.55
N ALA A 32 -14.22 -2.95 -2.87
CA ALA A 32 -15.59 -2.58 -2.53
C ALA A 32 -15.62 -1.35 -1.61
N ASP A 33 -14.62 -1.21 -0.73
CA ASP A 33 -14.47 -0.05 0.16
C ASP A 33 -14.02 1.23 -0.58
N PHE A 34 -13.35 1.13 -1.73
CA PHE A 34 -12.94 2.27 -2.55
C PHE A 34 -14.00 2.77 -3.54
N GLY A 35 -15.09 2.01 -3.76
CA GLY A 35 -16.22 2.42 -4.59
C GLY A 35 -16.05 2.21 -6.11
N SER A 36 -17.16 2.17 -6.84
CA SER A 36 -17.23 1.69 -8.23
C SER A 36 -16.45 2.51 -9.26
N ASP A 37 -16.19 3.79 -9.02
CA ASP A 37 -15.52 4.66 -10.02
C ASP A 37 -14.02 4.37 -10.12
N THR A 38 -13.32 4.18 -8.99
CA THR A 38 -11.91 3.79 -8.95
C THR A 38 -11.74 2.28 -9.24
N ALA A 39 -12.73 1.48 -8.86
CA ALA A 39 -12.77 0.04 -9.03
C ALA A 39 -12.86 -0.45 -10.48
N ARG A 40 -13.35 0.36 -11.43
CA ARG A 40 -13.56 -0.04 -12.83
C ARG A 40 -12.26 -0.28 -13.61
N ASP A 41 -11.20 0.47 -13.32
CA ASP A 41 -9.86 0.22 -13.85
C ASP A 41 -9.12 -0.91 -13.09
N MET A 42 -9.71 -1.39 -11.99
CA MET A 42 -9.17 -2.44 -11.11
C MET A 42 -9.85 -3.81 -11.33
N ASP A 43 -10.74 -3.93 -12.32
CA ASP A 43 -11.67 -5.06 -12.49
C ASP A 43 -11.17 -6.21 -13.36
N GLN A 44 -10.12 -6.01 -14.15
CA GLN A 44 -9.85 -6.97 -15.24
C GLN A 44 -8.96 -8.17 -14.88
N ASP A 45 -8.07 -8.11 -13.86
CA ASP A 45 -7.05 -9.19 -13.74
C ASP A 45 -6.63 -9.60 -12.32
N VAL A 46 -7.17 -9.04 -11.22
CA VAL A 46 -6.49 -9.21 -9.91
C VAL A 46 -6.55 -10.63 -9.33
N ASP A 47 -7.59 -11.41 -9.65
CA ASP A 47 -7.70 -12.82 -9.22
C ASP A 47 -6.66 -13.72 -9.91
N ASP A 48 -6.19 -13.35 -11.11
CA ASP A 48 -5.12 -14.01 -11.85
C ASP A 48 -3.73 -13.35 -11.63
N THR A 49 -3.68 -12.08 -11.22
CA THR A 49 -2.45 -11.30 -10.96
C THR A 49 -1.53 -12.00 -9.95
N LEU A 50 -2.05 -12.49 -8.82
CA LEU A 50 -1.25 -13.20 -7.81
C LEU A 50 -0.60 -14.49 -8.32
N LYS A 51 -1.26 -15.18 -9.26
CA LYS A 51 -0.75 -16.41 -9.90
C LYS A 51 0.31 -16.11 -10.98
N GLN A 52 0.38 -14.87 -11.46
CA GLN A 52 1.24 -14.43 -12.56
C GLN A 52 2.29 -13.35 -12.17
N MET A 53 2.49 -13.04 -10.88
CA MET A 53 3.40 -12.01 -10.30
C MET A 53 4.92 -12.17 -10.59
N ALA A 54 5.29 -12.67 -11.76
CA ALA A 54 6.66 -12.67 -12.24
C ALA A 54 6.77 -12.17 -13.69
N GLY A 55 5.83 -11.32 -14.18
CA GLY A 55 6.02 -10.76 -15.52
C GLY A 55 4.94 -9.93 -16.22
N SER A 56 3.87 -9.45 -15.60
CA SER A 56 2.85 -8.67 -16.33
C SER A 56 2.41 -7.40 -15.61
N ASP A 57 2.14 -6.37 -16.41
CA ASP A 57 1.68 -5.00 -16.14
C ASP A 57 0.37 -4.92 -15.32
N ASP A 58 0.37 -5.50 -14.12
CA ASP A 58 -0.83 -5.63 -13.31
C ASP A 58 -1.10 -4.36 -12.47
N ALA A 59 -2.37 -3.98 -12.36
CA ALA A 59 -2.81 -2.84 -11.55
C ALA A 59 -2.41 -2.98 -10.07
N PHE A 60 -2.26 -4.21 -9.56
CA PHE A 60 -1.74 -4.45 -8.21
C PHE A 60 -0.24 -4.16 -8.11
N GLU A 61 0.60 -4.54 -9.09
CA GLU A 61 2.04 -4.19 -9.07
C GLU A 61 2.24 -2.67 -9.17
N ASN A 62 1.44 -2.00 -9.99
CA ASN A 62 1.42 -0.53 -10.10
C ASN A 62 1.04 0.16 -8.77
N ARG A 63 0.28 -0.50 -7.89
CA ARG A 63 -0.12 0.03 -6.58
C ARG A 63 0.60 -0.64 -5.41
N GLU A 64 1.41 -1.66 -5.66
CA GLU A 64 2.14 -2.42 -4.64
C GLU A 64 3.07 -1.50 -3.85
N GLN A 65 3.70 -0.55 -4.54
CA GLN A 65 4.52 0.48 -3.94
C GLN A 65 3.75 1.27 -2.88
N ALA A 66 2.49 1.66 -3.17
CA ALA A 66 1.63 2.40 -2.27
C ALA A 66 1.25 1.56 -1.03
N PHE A 67 0.84 0.31 -1.24
CA PHE A 67 0.50 -0.59 -0.12
C PHE A 67 1.71 -0.91 0.75
N ARG A 68 2.84 -1.26 0.14
CA ARG A 68 4.08 -1.52 0.87
C ARG A 68 4.50 -0.30 1.67
N PHE A 69 4.48 0.87 1.05
CA PHE A 69 4.85 2.12 1.70
C PHE A 69 3.93 2.44 2.89
N GLY A 70 2.61 2.37 2.72
CA GLY A 70 1.67 2.64 3.82
C GLY A 70 1.80 1.65 4.99
N TYR A 71 1.97 0.36 4.70
CA TYR A 71 2.13 -0.67 5.74
C TYR A 71 3.46 -0.52 6.50
N THR A 72 4.56 -0.30 5.78
CA THR A 72 5.88 -0.08 6.41
C THR A 72 5.92 1.27 7.16
N ALA A 73 5.22 2.29 6.68
CA ALA A 73 5.00 3.53 7.40
C ALA A 73 4.23 3.32 8.72
N GLN A 74 3.22 2.45 8.75
CA GLN A 74 2.53 2.09 9.99
C GLN A 74 3.48 1.42 10.98
N ARG A 75 4.38 0.54 10.52
CA ARG A 75 5.35 -0.08 11.42
C ARG A 75 6.35 0.92 11.99
N ARG A 76 6.73 1.92 11.19
CA ARG A 76 7.71 2.94 11.55
C ARG A 76 7.14 4.05 12.44
N TYR A 77 5.93 4.50 12.13
CA TYR A 77 5.30 5.66 12.76
C TYR A 77 4.13 5.28 13.67
N GLY A 78 3.63 4.05 13.60
CA GLY A 78 2.44 3.60 14.33
C GLY A 78 2.59 3.57 15.84
N THR A 79 3.82 3.56 16.37
CA THR A 79 4.06 3.73 17.82
C THR A 79 3.71 5.13 18.29
N GLU A 80 4.02 6.16 17.50
CA GLU A 80 3.74 7.57 17.81
C GLU A 80 2.38 8.02 17.26
N HIS A 81 1.98 7.45 16.12
CA HIS A 81 0.77 7.76 15.37
C HIS A 81 0.01 6.47 15.04
N PRO A 82 -0.68 5.85 16.02
CA PRO A 82 -1.36 4.57 15.84
C PRO A 82 -2.51 4.62 14.83
N LYS A 83 -2.93 5.82 14.43
CA LYS A 83 -3.94 6.07 13.41
C LYS A 83 -3.43 7.13 12.46
N TRP A 84 -3.95 7.12 11.24
CA TRP A 84 -3.73 8.19 10.26
C TRP A 84 -4.13 9.56 10.84
N ASN A 85 -3.27 10.56 10.67
CA ASN A 85 -3.51 11.95 11.05
C ASN A 85 -2.81 12.89 10.04
N ASP A 86 -3.03 14.20 10.17
CA ASP A 86 -2.49 15.20 9.24
C ASP A 86 -0.94 15.26 9.27
N ASP A 87 -0.32 14.99 10.41
CA ASP A 87 1.15 14.93 10.53
C ASP A 87 1.76 13.77 9.73
N VAL A 88 1.18 12.57 9.84
CA VAL A 88 1.56 11.40 9.05
C VAL A 88 1.29 11.65 7.58
N ASP A 89 0.13 12.20 7.23
CA ASP A 89 -0.23 12.53 5.83
C ASP A 89 0.80 13.46 5.19
N ALA A 90 1.08 14.60 5.83
CA ALA A 90 2.04 15.58 5.33
C ALA A 90 3.45 14.99 5.23
N ARG A 91 3.84 14.13 6.18
CA ARG A 91 5.15 13.47 6.16
C ARG A 91 5.27 12.47 5.02
N LEU A 92 4.29 11.58 4.89
CA LEU A 92 4.28 10.55 3.87
C LEU A 92 4.23 11.14 2.46
N ARG A 93 3.54 12.28 2.27
CA ARG A 93 3.58 13.04 1.02
C ARG A 93 4.98 13.46 0.59
N ASN A 94 5.88 13.73 1.53
CA ASN A 94 7.26 14.15 1.25
C ASN A 94 8.24 12.97 1.14
N GLU A 95 7.87 11.80 1.67
CA GLU A 95 8.71 10.59 1.68
C GLU A 95 8.36 9.63 0.54
N TYR A 96 7.16 9.73 -0.04
CA TYR A 96 6.71 8.89 -1.15
C TYR A 96 7.34 9.34 -2.47
N ASP A 97 7.85 8.36 -3.24
CA ASP A 97 8.55 8.61 -4.51
C ASP A 97 7.61 8.65 -5.72
N GLY A 98 6.42 8.04 -5.61
CA GLY A 98 5.41 8.01 -6.66
C GLY A 98 4.43 9.18 -6.62
N ASP A 99 3.33 9.07 -7.36
CA ASP A 99 2.24 10.04 -7.32
C ASP A 99 1.44 9.87 -6.02
N TYR A 100 1.86 10.60 -4.98
CA TYR A 100 1.21 10.53 -3.68
C TYR A 100 -0.26 10.92 -3.75
N GLU A 101 -0.68 11.84 -4.62
CA GLU A 101 -2.07 12.27 -4.67
C GLU A 101 -2.97 11.17 -5.25
N ALA A 102 -2.48 10.46 -6.25
CA ALA A 102 -3.16 9.28 -6.80
C ALA A 102 -3.13 8.08 -5.85
N ASP A 103 -2.05 7.94 -5.07
CA ASP A 103 -1.83 6.77 -4.21
C ASP A 103 -2.27 6.93 -2.75
N ARG A 104 -2.62 8.15 -2.33
CA ARG A 104 -2.88 8.52 -0.93
C ARG A 104 -3.88 7.60 -0.26
N ASP A 105 -4.99 7.29 -0.93
CA ASP A 105 -6.05 6.47 -0.35
C ASP A 105 -5.62 5.02 -0.14
N TYR A 106 -4.76 4.48 -1.02
CA TYR A 106 -4.15 3.16 -0.86
C TYR A 106 -3.12 3.14 0.27
N ILE A 107 -2.25 4.17 0.34
CA ILE A 107 -1.28 4.36 1.41
C ILE A 107 -1.98 4.43 2.76
N ARG A 108 -3.07 5.21 2.84
CA ARG A 108 -3.88 5.36 4.05
C ARG A 108 -4.54 4.06 4.48
N HIS A 109 -5.10 3.31 3.53
CA HIS A 109 -5.70 2.01 3.81
C HIS A 109 -4.64 1.03 4.36
N ALA A 110 -3.49 0.93 3.70
CA ALA A 110 -2.39 0.09 4.15
C ALA A 110 -1.84 0.50 5.53
N TYR A 111 -1.80 1.80 5.81
CA TYR A 111 -1.42 2.32 7.12
C TYR A 111 -2.42 1.94 8.23
N GLY A 112 -3.70 1.82 7.89
CA GLY A 112 -4.74 1.38 8.81
C GLY A 112 -4.78 -0.14 9.01
N TYR A 113 -4.03 -0.91 8.21
CA TYR A 113 -4.09 -2.36 8.21
C TYR A 113 -3.44 -2.94 9.47
N GLN A 114 -4.28 -3.25 10.45
CA GLN A 114 -3.88 -4.01 11.62
C GLN A 114 -4.01 -5.49 11.28
N SER A 115 -2.88 -6.14 10.99
CA SER A 115 -2.83 -7.61 10.99
C SER A 115 -3.29 -8.06 12.39
N LYS A 116 -4.51 -8.57 12.48
CA LYS A 116 -5.00 -9.22 13.70
C LYS A 116 -4.09 -10.41 13.95
N SER A 117 -3.30 -10.36 15.02
CA SER A 117 -2.57 -11.52 15.55
C SER A 117 -3.51 -12.59 16.07
#